data_AF-A0A819XSM1-F1
#
_entry.id   AF-A0A819XSM1-F1
#
_cell.length_a   1.000
_cell.length_b   1.000
_cell.length_c   1.000
_cell.angle_alpha   90.00
_cell.angle_beta   90.00
_cell.angle_gamma   90.00
#
_symmetry.space_group_name_H-M   'P 1'
#
loop_
_entity.id
_entity.type
_entity.pdbx_description
1 polymer ?
#
loop_
_entity_poly.entity_id
_entity_poly.type
_entity_poly.pdbx_seq_one_letter_code
_entity_poly.pdbx_strand_id
1 'polypeptide(L)'
;MAESYSQKDNVVPSIPTATSDNRDPNNLNKHLQLDFFNIIAEPDPSAYSFELLHDISKKVYHYSKVLIYRLLTILIGLPLMLCWGLTFGIYTFIMIWIAVPSRRLCQSLFAECGFYTQTMSDAVIAPLFRALGQIYSNVRMTLFRQLIDSTKQIQV
;
A
#
# COMPACT_ATOMS: atom_id res chain seq x y z
N MET A 1 63.08 -21.77 5.11
CA MET A 1 62.49 -23.09 5.41
C MET A 1 61.42 -22.84 6.46
N ALA A 2 60.15 -22.97 6.04
CA ALA A 2 58.93 -22.97 6.85
C ALA A 2 58.68 -21.69 7.68
N GLU A 3 57.82 -20.73 7.31
CA GLU A 3 56.45 -20.82 6.80
C GLU A 3 55.47 -21.43 7.82
N SER A 4 54.29 -20.77 7.96
CA SER A 4 53.12 -21.09 8.80
C SER A 4 53.22 -20.57 10.25
N TYR A 5 52.39 -19.66 10.80
CA TYR A 5 50.93 -19.48 10.72
C TYR A 5 50.62 -17.97 10.91
N SER A 6 50.02 -17.26 9.95
CA SER A 6 48.60 -17.34 9.63
C SER A 6 47.70 -17.09 10.85
N GLN A 7 47.23 -15.84 10.94
CA GLN A 7 45.80 -15.56 10.90
C GLN A 7 44.94 -16.40 11.87
N LYS A 8 44.65 -15.82 13.03
CA LYS A 8 43.36 -16.05 13.68
C LYS A 8 42.58 -14.75 13.63
N ASP A 9 41.74 -14.71 12.62
CA ASP A 9 40.59 -13.84 12.50
C ASP A 9 39.82 -13.86 13.83
N ASN A 10 39.86 -12.75 14.59
CA ASN A 10 38.82 -12.47 15.56
C ASN A 10 37.85 -11.52 14.88
N VAL A 11 37.02 -12.13 14.04
CA VAL A 11 35.78 -11.58 13.50
C VAL A 11 34.95 -11.07 14.68
N VAL A 12 34.97 -9.76 14.91
CA VAL A 12 33.90 -9.11 15.68
C VAL A 12 32.73 -8.98 14.70
N PRO A 13 31.53 -9.49 15.05
CA PRO A 13 30.39 -9.45 14.15
C PRO A 13 30.12 -8.01 13.77
N SER A 14 30.16 -7.72 12.46
CA SER A 14 29.77 -6.44 11.90
C SER A 14 28.39 -6.06 12.44
N ILE A 15 28.35 -5.11 13.36
CA ILE A 15 27.13 -4.45 13.79
C ILE A 15 26.52 -3.89 12.49
N PRO A 16 25.31 -4.31 12.08
CA PRO A 16 24.69 -3.78 10.88
C PRO A 16 24.23 -2.36 11.18
N THR A 17 25.18 -1.43 11.09
CA THR A 17 24.93 0.00 11.19
C THR A 17 24.59 0.48 9.80
N ALA A 18 23.39 1.04 9.71
CA ALA A 18 22.75 1.57 8.51
C ALA A 18 23.71 2.28 7.55
N THR A 19 23.76 1.75 6.33
CA THR A 19 24.17 2.41 5.07
C THR A 19 25.32 3.41 5.19
N SER A 20 26.52 2.92 5.48
CA SER A 20 27.74 3.58 5.02
C SER A 20 28.05 3.06 3.62
N ASP A 21 27.87 3.91 2.60
CA ASP A 21 28.60 3.76 1.35
C ASP A 21 30.06 3.43 1.68
N ASN A 22 30.64 2.46 0.97
CA ASN A 22 32.02 2.05 1.19
C ASN A 22 32.94 3.23 0.87
N ARG A 23 33.27 4.04 1.89
CA ARG A 23 34.05 5.28 1.76
C ARG A 23 35.52 5.06 1.43
N ASP A 24 36.01 3.81 1.44
CA ASP A 24 37.35 3.44 0.97
C ASP A 24 37.33 2.07 0.26
N PRO A 25 36.89 2.03 -1.02
CA PRO A 25 36.77 0.78 -1.77
C PRO A 25 38.12 0.12 -2.06
N ASN A 26 39.23 0.88 -2.03
CA ASN A 26 40.58 0.37 -2.31
C ASN A 26 41.39 0.09 -1.05
N ASN A 27 40.84 0.35 0.14
CA ASN A 27 41.45 0.08 1.43
C ASN A 27 42.91 0.59 1.53
N LEU A 28 43.15 1.78 0.95
CA LEU A 28 44.47 2.40 0.88
C LEU A 28 44.79 3.15 2.18
N ASN A 29 43.75 3.53 2.93
CA ASN A 29 43.87 4.35 4.13
C ASN A 29 43.70 3.52 5.40
N LYS A 30 44.28 2.32 5.44
CA LYS A 30 44.29 1.46 6.65
C LYS A 30 44.89 2.18 7.86
N HIS A 31 45.84 3.08 7.62
CA HIS A 31 46.49 3.87 8.67
C HIS A 31 45.62 5.02 9.24
N LEU A 32 44.51 5.37 8.59
CA LEU A 32 43.56 6.41 9.01
C LEU A 32 42.24 5.84 9.55
N GLN A 33 42.15 4.51 9.73
CA GLN A 33 41.03 3.88 10.42
C GLN A 33 41.13 4.19 11.91
N LEU A 34 40.76 5.43 12.26
CA LEU A 34 40.67 5.90 13.62
C LEU A 34 39.29 5.50 14.14
N ASP A 35 39.27 4.51 15.02
CA ASP A 35 38.10 4.24 15.83
C ASP A 35 37.87 5.41 16.79
N PHE A 36 36.61 5.82 16.99
CA PHE A 36 36.28 6.98 17.83
C PHE A 36 36.74 6.79 19.28
N PHE A 37 36.88 5.54 19.72
CA PHE A 37 37.46 5.17 21.01
C PHE A 37 38.94 5.62 21.15
N ASN A 38 39.71 5.52 20.07
CA ASN A 38 41.13 5.91 20.05
C ASN A 38 41.31 7.43 20.04
N ILE A 39 40.35 8.18 19.49
CA ILE A 39 40.34 9.65 19.50
C ILE A 39 40.07 10.20 20.91
N ILE A 40 39.33 9.45 21.74
CA ILE A 40 38.92 9.86 23.09
C ILE A 40 39.91 9.41 24.19
N ALA A 41 40.89 8.55 23.86
CA ALA A 41 41.93 8.09 24.79
C ALA A 41 41.37 7.54 26.13
N GLU A 42 40.33 6.70 26.08
CA GLU A 42 39.96 5.91 27.27
C GLU A 42 41.04 4.84 27.56
N PRO A 43 41.47 4.66 28.83
CA PRO A 43 42.46 3.67 29.22
C PRO A 43 41.90 2.22 29.14
N ASP A 44 42.82 1.27 28.95
CA ASP A 44 42.67 -0.18 28.72
C ASP A 44 41.41 -0.92 29.24
N PRO A 45 41.01 -2.02 28.56
CA PRO A 45 39.74 -2.78 28.71
C PRO A 45 39.48 -3.46 30.07
N SER A 46 40.26 -3.15 31.11
CA SER A 46 40.11 -3.67 32.48
C SER A 46 39.07 -2.92 33.34
N ALA A 47 38.42 -1.87 32.82
CA ALA A 47 37.30 -1.17 33.48
C ALA A 47 35.94 -1.59 32.88
N TYR A 48 35.69 -2.91 32.83
CA TYR A 48 34.59 -3.57 32.12
C TYR A 48 33.16 -3.27 32.66
N SER A 49 32.98 -2.29 33.55
CA SER A 49 31.70 -2.01 34.21
C SER A 49 30.76 -1.10 33.41
N PHE A 50 31.21 -0.51 32.29
CA PHE A 50 30.48 0.59 31.63
C PHE A 50 30.12 0.40 30.15
N GLU A 51 30.67 -0.61 29.46
CA GLU A 51 30.33 -0.84 28.04
C GLU A 51 28.88 -1.31 27.86
N LEU A 52 28.41 -2.19 28.75
CA LEU A 52 27.02 -2.62 28.78
C LEU A 52 26.07 -1.47 29.12
N LEU A 53 26.47 -0.54 29.99
CA LEU A 53 25.69 0.66 30.28
C LEU A 53 25.62 1.60 29.08
N HIS A 54 26.72 1.75 28.35
CA HIS A 54 26.78 2.58 27.16
C HIS A 54 25.83 2.04 26.06
N ASP A 55 25.82 0.73 25.82
CA ASP A 55 24.95 0.11 24.83
C ASP A 55 23.48 0.00 25.28
N ILE A 56 23.24 -0.25 26.56
CA ILE A 56 21.87 -0.21 27.13
C ILE A 56 21.31 1.21 27.06
N SER A 57 22.12 2.23 27.34
CA SER A 57 21.71 3.64 27.25
C SER A 57 21.29 4.01 25.82
N LYS A 58 22.06 3.61 24.82
CA LYS A 58 21.68 3.81 23.39
C LYS A 58 20.38 3.11 23.05
N LYS A 59 20.21 1.85 23.45
CA LYS A 59 19.01 1.05 23.20
C LYS A 59 17.80 1.65 23.92
N VAL A 60 17.89 1.90 25.22
CA VAL A 60 16.78 2.43 26.03
C VAL A 60 16.35 3.82 25.55
N TYR A 61 17.29 4.66 25.12
CA TYR A 61 16.98 5.96 24.54
C TYR A 61 16.20 5.83 23.23
N HIS A 62 16.63 4.93 22.34
CA HIS A 62 15.92 4.67 21.08
C HIS A 62 14.52 4.10 21.32
N TYR A 63 14.39 3.10 22.20
CA TYR A 63 13.10 2.51 22.54
C TYR A 63 12.17 3.51 23.25
N SER A 64 12.69 4.33 24.16
CA SER A 64 11.93 5.36 24.88
C SER A 64 11.33 6.37 23.91
N LYS A 65 12.10 6.83 22.92
CA LYS A 65 11.58 7.69 21.84
C LYS A 65 10.44 7.03 21.09
N VAL A 66 10.64 5.81 20.59
CA VAL A 66 9.62 5.12 19.80
C VAL A 66 8.35 4.88 20.63
N LEU A 67 8.51 4.54 21.91
CA LEU A 67 7.40 4.31 22.82
C LEU A 67 6.64 5.60 23.13
N ILE A 68 7.32 6.72 23.43
CA ILE A 68 6.65 8.00 23.69
C ILE A 68 5.92 8.50 22.45
N TYR A 69 6.50 8.34 21.26
CA TYR A 69 5.82 8.68 20.00
C TYR A 69 4.56 7.84 19.81
N ARG A 70 4.64 6.51 20.00
CA ARG A 70 3.48 5.63 19.88
C ARG A 70 2.40 5.94 20.91
N LEU A 71 2.76 6.17 22.17
CA LEU A 71 1.80 6.53 23.21
C LEU A 71 1.11 7.86 22.91
N LEU A 72 1.87 8.86 22.44
CA LEU A 72 1.31 10.17 22.10
C LEU A 72 0.37 10.05 20.88
N THR A 73 0.74 9.26 19.87
CA THR A 73 -0.13 8.97 18.72
C THR A 73 -1.41 8.25 19.14
N ILE A 74 -1.35 7.30 20.09
CA ILE A 74 -2.56 6.63 20.60
C ILE A 74 -3.40 7.61 21.42
N LEU A 75 -2.78 8.42 22.28
CA LEU A 75 -3.47 9.37 23.15
C LEU A 75 -4.20 10.46 22.37
N ILE A 76 -3.63 10.93 21.25
CA ILE A 76 -4.25 11.93 20.37
C ILE A 76 -5.14 11.27 19.31
N GLY A 77 -4.74 10.10 18.82
CA GLY A 77 -5.46 9.36 17.79
C GLY A 77 -6.80 8.81 18.29
N LEU A 78 -6.86 8.33 19.54
CA LEU A 78 -8.08 7.80 20.14
C LEU A 78 -9.21 8.85 20.25
N PRO A 79 -9.01 10.05 20.84
CA PRO A 79 -10.04 11.08 20.88
C PRO A 79 -10.39 11.58 19.48
N LEU A 80 -9.41 11.69 18.58
CA LEU A 80 -9.66 12.10 17.20
C LEU A 80 -10.56 11.09 16.49
N MET A 81 -10.25 9.79 16.56
CA MET A 81 -11.05 8.73 15.96
C MET A 81 -12.46 8.66 16.58
N LEU A 82 -12.60 8.91 17.88
CA LEU A 82 -13.90 8.99 18.53
C LEU A 82 -14.73 10.19 18.01
N CYS A 83 -14.11 11.36 17.87
CA CYS A 83 -14.77 12.54 17.30
C CYS A 83 -15.22 12.30 15.86
N TRP A 84 -14.35 11.73 15.01
CA TRP A 84 -14.68 11.40 13.62
C TRP A 84 -15.75 10.30 13.51
N GLY A 85 -15.69 9.29 14.38
CA GLY A 85 -16.72 8.24 14.43
C GLY A 85 -18.08 8.81 14.81
N LEU A 86 -18.13 9.72 15.78
CA LEU A 86 -19.39 10.36 16.20
C LEU A 86 -19.96 11.28 15.11
N THR A 87 -19.13 12.09 14.46
CA THR A 87 -19.58 12.95 13.34
C THR A 87 -20.09 12.11 12.18
N PHE A 88 -19.41 11.01 11.84
CA PHE A 88 -19.87 10.10 10.79
C PHE A 88 -21.17 9.38 11.16
N GLY A 89 -21.33 9.00 12.44
CA GLY A 89 -22.57 8.41 12.94
C GLY A 89 -23.76 9.37 12.82
N ILE A 90 -23.59 10.62 13.25
CA ILE A 90 -24.62 11.67 13.12
C ILE A 90 -24.91 11.97 11.65
N TYR A 91 -23.87 12.07 10.81
CA TYR A 91 -24.02 12.27 9.38
C TYR A 91 -24.83 11.14 8.73
N THR A 92 -24.53 9.89 9.07
CA THR A 92 -25.26 8.72 8.57
C THR A 92 -26.70 8.70 9.07
N PHE A 93 -26.94 9.08 10.33
CA PHE A 93 -28.29 9.24 10.87
C PHE A 93 -29.07 10.29 10.08
N ILE A 94 -28.50 11.48 9.85
CA ILE A 94 -29.13 12.52 9.04
C ILE A 94 -29.34 12.03 7.60
N MET A 95 -28.38 11.31 7.01
CA MET A 95 -28.52 10.77 5.67
C MET A 95 -29.67 9.75 5.59
N ILE A 96 -29.78 8.80 6.51
CA ILE A 96 -30.86 7.82 6.44
C ILE A 96 -32.21 8.49 6.73
N TRP A 97 -32.30 9.36 7.75
CA TRP A 97 -33.55 9.95 8.19
C TRP A 97 -34.01 11.13 7.34
N ILE A 98 -33.11 11.90 6.72
CA ILE A 98 -33.44 13.03 5.86
C ILE A 98 -33.25 12.67 4.38
N ALA A 99 -32.18 11.97 4.00
CA ALA A 99 -31.95 11.66 2.59
C ALA A 99 -32.89 10.58 2.05
N VAL A 100 -33.38 9.64 2.87
CA VAL A 100 -34.41 8.69 2.40
C VAL A 100 -35.74 9.38 2.12
N PRO A 101 -36.33 10.18 3.03
CA PRO A 101 -37.55 10.91 2.70
C PRO A 101 -37.30 11.97 1.64
N SER A 102 -36.15 12.65 1.61
CA SER A 102 -35.85 13.60 0.52
C SER A 102 -35.77 12.90 -0.83
N ARG A 103 -35.16 11.72 -0.92
CA ARG A 103 -35.16 10.93 -2.17
C ARG A 103 -36.57 10.52 -2.57
N ARG A 104 -37.42 10.12 -1.63
CA ARG A 104 -38.82 9.81 -1.92
C ARG A 104 -39.59 11.04 -2.38
N LEU A 105 -39.41 12.19 -1.74
CA LEU A 105 -40.03 13.45 -2.13
C LEU A 105 -39.54 13.94 -3.49
N CYS A 106 -38.23 13.89 -3.76
CA CYS A 106 -37.69 14.16 -5.09
C CYS A 106 -38.25 13.19 -6.12
N GLN A 107 -38.32 11.90 -5.84
CA GLN A 107 -38.94 10.93 -6.75
C GLN A 107 -40.41 11.23 -7.00
N SER A 108 -41.17 11.69 -6.00
CA SER A 108 -42.58 12.08 -6.18
C SER A 108 -42.72 13.38 -6.97
N LEU A 109 -41.88 14.39 -6.74
CA LEU A 109 -41.90 15.67 -7.47
C LEU A 109 -41.43 15.51 -8.92
N PHE A 110 -40.40 14.70 -9.13
CA PHE A 110 -39.86 14.39 -10.45
C PHE A 110 -40.48 13.13 -11.05
N ALA A 111 -41.52 12.53 -10.45
CA ALA A 111 -42.19 11.33 -11.01
C ALA A 111 -42.71 11.61 -12.42
N GLU A 112 -43.23 12.81 -12.62
CA GLU A 112 -43.67 13.33 -13.91
C GLU A 112 -42.52 13.38 -14.94
N CYS A 113 -41.33 13.83 -14.52
CA CYS A 113 -40.12 13.79 -15.37
C CYS A 113 -39.55 12.37 -15.54
N GLY A 114 -39.71 11.51 -14.54
CA GLY A 114 -39.27 10.11 -14.57
C GLY A 114 -40.06 9.29 -15.59
N PHE A 115 -41.36 9.56 -15.72
CA PHE A 115 -42.17 8.97 -16.80
C PHE A 115 -41.69 9.44 -18.18
N TYR A 116 -41.35 10.73 -18.32
CA TYR A 116 -40.79 11.28 -19.55
C TYR A 116 -39.44 10.62 -19.90
N THR A 117 -38.51 10.50 -18.96
CA THR A 117 -37.20 9.88 -19.23
C THR A 117 -37.31 8.39 -19.51
N GLN A 118 -38.20 7.66 -18.84
CA GLN A 118 -38.49 6.25 -19.09
C GLN A 118 -39.11 6.03 -20.48
N THR A 119 -40.04 6.91 -20.88
CA THR A 119 -40.67 6.84 -22.20
C THR A 119 -39.68 7.22 -23.31
N MET A 120 -38.83 8.22 -23.08
CA MET A 120 -37.79 8.63 -24.02
C MET A 120 -36.70 7.56 -24.16
N SER A 121 -36.30 6.91 -23.07
CA SER A 121 -35.35 5.80 -23.13
C SER A 121 -35.95 4.61 -23.87
N ASP A 122 -37.20 4.24 -23.61
CA ASP A 122 -37.85 3.16 -24.36
C ASP A 122 -38.08 3.53 -25.84
N ALA A 123 -38.30 4.80 -26.16
CA ALA A 123 -38.46 5.26 -27.54
C ALA A 123 -37.14 5.32 -28.33
N VAL A 124 -35.99 5.56 -27.67
CA VAL A 124 -34.69 5.74 -28.36
C VAL A 124 -33.81 4.51 -28.21
N ILE A 125 -33.67 4.01 -27.00
CA ILE A 125 -32.74 2.93 -26.64
C ILE A 125 -33.32 1.59 -27.09
N ALA A 126 -34.61 1.32 -26.88
CA ALA A 126 -35.19 0.04 -27.28
C ALA A 126 -35.11 -0.25 -28.79
N PRO A 127 -35.43 0.68 -29.72
CA PRO A 127 -35.27 0.40 -31.15
C PRO A 127 -33.80 0.29 -31.56
N LEU A 128 -32.89 1.04 -30.94
CA LEU A 128 -31.46 0.97 -31.26
C LEU A 128 -30.87 -0.40 -30.90
N PHE A 129 -31.14 -0.88 -29.68
CA PHE A 129 -30.70 -2.20 -29.25
C PHE A 129 -31.40 -3.34 -30.00
N ARG A 130 -32.69 -3.17 -30.35
CA ARG A 130 -33.39 -4.13 -31.22
C ARG A 130 -32.78 -4.17 -32.62
N ALA A 131 -32.47 -3.04 -33.23
CA ALA A 131 -31.85 -2.97 -34.55
C ALA A 131 -30.45 -3.60 -34.55
N LEU A 132 -29.62 -3.28 -33.55
CA LEU A 132 -28.29 -3.89 -33.40
C LEU A 132 -28.37 -5.40 -33.19
N GLY A 133 -29.32 -5.86 -32.36
CA GLY A 133 -29.58 -7.29 -32.17
C GLY A 133 -30.01 -8.00 -33.46
N GLN A 134 -30.85 -7.35 -34.27
CA GLN A 134 -31.29 -7.88 -35.57
C GLN A 134 -30.14 -7.95 -36.58
N ILE A 135 -29.29 -6.93 -36.65
CA ILE A 135 -28.11 -6.94 -37.55
C ILE A 135 -27.18 -8.10 -37.18
N TYR A 136 -26.85 -8.25 -35.89
CA TYR A 136 -25.97 -9.33 -35.43
C TYR A 136 -26.58 -10.72 -35.69
N SER A 137 -27.90 -10.87 -35.45
CA SER A 137 -28.62 -12.10 -35.75
C SER A 137 -28.58 -12.45 -37.25
N ASN A 138 -28.81 -11.47 -38.12
CA ASN A 138 -28.81 -11.66 -39.57
C ASN A 138 -27.41 -12.02 -40.11
N VAL A 139 -26.35 -11.39 -39.60
CA VAL A 139 -24.96 -11.74 -39.94
C VAL A 139 -24.65 -13.17 -39.49
N ARG A 140 -25.01 -13.54 -38.26
CA ARG A 140 -24.79 -14.89 -37.73
C ARG A 140 -25.51 -15.96 -38.55
N MET A 141 -26.76 -15.74 -38.92
CA MET A 141 -27.55 -16.68 -39.72
C MET A 141 -27.00 -16.82 -41.16
N THR A 142 -26.51 -15.74 -41.75
CA THR A 142 -25.91 -15.75 -43.09
C THR A 142 -24.60 -16.51 -43.09
N LEU A 143 -23.73 -16.26 -42.12
CA LEU A 143 -22.44 -16.95 -41.98
C LEU A 143 -22.65 -18.44 -41.73
N PHE A 144 -23.55 -18.80 -40.81
CA PHE A 144 -23.89 -20.20 -40.52
C PHE A 144 -24.41 -20.94 -41.76
N ARG A 145 -25.22 -20.26 -42.59
CA ARG A 145 -25.72 -20.83 -43.85
C ARG A 145 -24.59 -21.09 -44.86
N GLN A 146 -23.61 -20.19 -44.97
CA GLN A 146 -22.46 -20.38 -45.87
C GLN A 146 -21.54 -21.52 -45.44
N LEU A 147 -21.37 -21.73 -44.13
CA LEU A 147 -20.58 -22.86 -43.62
C LEU A 147 -21.24 -24.21 -43.94
N ILE A 148 -22.57 -24.31 -43.79
CA ILE A 148 -23.31 -25.53 -44.13
C ILE A 148 -23.21 -25.85 -45.62
N ASP A 149 -23.34 -24.83 -46.47
CA ASP A 149 -23.25 -25.02 -47.92
C ASP A 149 -21.84 -25.46 -48.35
N SER A 150 -20.80 -24.84 -47.78
CA SER A 150 -19.40 -25.27 -47.98
C SER A 150 -19.17 -26.71 -47.51
N THR A 151 -19.76 -27.10 -46.39
CA THR A 151 -19.66 -28.48 -45.88
C THR A 151 -20.35 -29.48 -46.80
N LYS A 152 -21.48 -29.11 -47.43
CA LYS A 152 -22.14 -29.96 -48.43
C LYS A 152 -21.30 -30.15 -49.69
N GLN A 153 -20.66 -29.08 -50.18
CA GLN A 153 -19.84 -29.14 -51.40
C GLN A 153 -18.58 -30.01 -51.25
N ILE A 154 -18.05 -30.17 -50.04
CA ILE A 154 -16.85 -30.99 -49.76
C ILE A 154 -17.18 -32.50 -49.68
N GLN A 155 -18.44 -32.87 -49.47
CA GLN A 155 -18.89 -34.27 -49.31
C GLN A 155 -19.43 -34.88 -50.61
N VAL A 156 -19.38 -34.15 -51.74
CA VAL A 156 -19.78 -34.60 -53.10
C VAL A 156 -18.53 -34.78 -53.94
#